data_AF-A0A2G9RNI9-F1
#
_entry.id   AF-A0A2G9RNI9-F1
#
_cell.length_a   1.000
_cell.length_b   1.000
_cell.length_c   1.000
_cell.angle_alpha   90.00
_cell.angle_beta   90.00
_cell.angle_gamma   90.00
#
_symmetry.space_group_name_H-M   'P 1'
#
loop_
_entity.id
_entity.type
_entity.pdbx_description
1 polymer ?
#
loop_
_entity_poly.entity_id
_entity_poly.type
_entity_poly.pdbx_seq_one_letter_code
_entity_poly.pdbx_strand_id
1 'polypeptide(L)'
;MYNHTMVYDGFRSEDLSEACVEFTVWDQGTMSSKPLGGIRLSIGKGNSYEVPVSWMDSTEQEKKFWQLVMNRPGEWSEVTLPLRQNLTPR
;
A
#
# COMPACT_ATOMS: atom_id res chain seq x y z
N MET A 1 12.60 7.90 13.13
CA MET A 1 12.60 7.94 11.65
C MET A 1 13.14 6.60 11.17
N TYR A 2 12.37 5.82 10.43
CA TYR A 2 12.87 4.60 9.79
C TYR A 2 13.44 5.01 8.43
N ASN A 3 14.77 5.01 8.29
CA ASN A 3 15.44 5.32 7.03
C ASN A 3 15.90 4.01 6.37
N HIS A 4 14.93 3.26 5.84
CA HIS A 4 15.16 1.97 5.21
C HIS A 4 14.50 1.94 3.84
N THR A 5 15.24 1.56 2.82
CA THR A 5 14.73 1.40 1.46
C THR A 5 14.38 -0.06 1.24
N MET A 6 13.11 -0.33 0.93
CA MET A 6 12.66 -1.65 0.49
C MET A 6 12.62 -1.66 -1.04
N VAL A 7 13.29 -2.63 -1.65
CA VAL A 7 13.34 -2.81 -3.11
C VAL A 7 12.60 -4.09 -3.47
N TYR A 8 11.67 -3.98 -4.40
CA TYR A 8 10.89 -5.10 -4.93
C TYR A 8 11.22 -5.28 -6.41
N ASP A 9 11.98 -6.32 -6.73
CA ASP A 9 12.29 -6.72 -8.11
C ASP A 9 11.23 -7.70 -8.62
N GLY A 10 11.02 -7.74 -9.95
CA GLY A 10 10.12 -8.71 -10.59
C GLY A 10 8.74 -8.18 -10.98
N PHE A 11 8.51 -6.86 -10.91
CA PHE A 11 7.31 -6.21 -11.45
C PHE A 11 7.67 -5.37 -12.68
N ARG A 12 6.83 -5.44 -13.71
CA ARG A 12 6.83 -4.46 -14.79
C ARG A 12 5.95 -3.27 -14.41
N SER A 13 6.16 -2.13 -15.06
CA SER A 13 5.32 -0.95 -14.86
C SER A 13 3.83 -1.23 -15.10
N GLU A 14 3.53 -2.14 -16.03
CA GLU A 14 2.15 -2.57 -16.33
C GLU A 14 1.50 -3.35 -15.18
N ASP A 15 2.30 -4.07 -14.40
CA ASP A 15 1.80 -4.89 -13.28
C ASP A 15 1.36 -4.01 -12.09
N LEU A 16 1.82 -2.76 -12.02
CA LEU A 16 1.48 -1.82 -10.93
C LEU A 16 -0.02 -1.48 -10.87
N SER A 17 -0.75 -1.62 -11.99
CA SER A 17 -2.20 -1.44 -11.98
C SER A 17 -2.94 -2.61 -11.30
N GLU A 18 -2.32 -3.77 -11.20
CA GLU A 18 -2.90 -4.96 -10.58
C GLU A 18 -2.24 -5.30 -9.24
N ALA A 19 -1.25 -4.51 -8.82
CA ALA A 19 -0.55 -4.66 -7.56
C ALA A 19 -1.15 -3.80 -6.44
N CYS A 20 -0.90 -4.23 -5.21
CA CYS A 20 -1.19 -3.47 -4.00
C CYS A 20 -0.01 -3.58 -3.04
N VAL A 21 0.48 -2.43 -2.57
CA VAL A 21 1.49 -2.36 -1.52
C VAL A 21 0.80 -2.11 -0.19
N GLU A 22 0.92 -3.06 0.73
CA GLU A 22 0.39 -2.92 2.09
C GLU A 22 1.52 -2.58 3.06
N PHE A 23 1.33 -1.51 3.85
CA PHE A 23 2.19 -1.18 4.97
C PHE A 23 1.40 -1.30 6.27
N THR A 24 1.91 -2.04 7.24
CA THR A 24 1.31 -2.16 8.57
C THR A 24 2.27 -1.67 9.64
N VAL A 25 1.74 -0.94 10.61
CA VAL A 25 2.49 -0.42 11.76
C VAL A 25 2.05 -1.19 12.98
N TRP A 26 3.03 -1.68 13.73
CA TRP A 26 2.83 -2.50 14.91
C TRP A 26 3.56 -1.86 16.10
N ASP A 27 2.89 -1.87 17.24
CA ASP A 27 3.51 -1.62 18.53
C ASP A 27 4.09 -2.94 19.05
N GLN A 28 5.42 -3.00 19.19
CA GLN A 28 6.13 -4.20 19.62
C GLN A 28 6.24 -4.21 21.15
N GLY A 29 5.25 -4.83 21.79
CA GLY A 29 5.23 -5.05 23.24
C GLY A 29 6.05 -6.26 23.67
N THR A 30 6.37 -6.35 24.97
CA THR A 30 7.20 -7.42 25.54
C THR A 30 6.58 -8.81 25.46
N MET A 31 5.24 -8.89 25.50
CA MET A 31 4.48 -10.15 25.52
C MET A 31 3.67 -10.40 24.24
N SER A 32 3.22 -9.34 23.57
CA SER A 32 2.54 -9.43 22.28
C SER A 32 2.67 -8.14 21.49
N SER A 33 2.73 -8.27 20.17
CA SER A 33 2.69 -7.14 19.24
C SER A 33 1.23 -6.73 19.00
N LYS A 34 0.95 -5.43 19.03
CA LYS A 34 -0.39 -4.87 18.79
C LYS A 34 -0.41 -4.12 17.44
N PRO A 35 -1.34 -4.41 16.52
CA PRO A 35 -1.46 -3.62 15.31
C PRO A 35 -1.96 -2.21 15.64
N LEU A 36 -1.27 -1.19 15.13
CA LEU A 36 -1.69 0.21 15.23
C LEU A 36 -2.52 0.65 14.02
N GLY A 37 -2.35 -0.02 12.89
CA GLY A 37 -3.07 0.21 11.64
C GLY A 37 -2.16 0.03 10.44
N GLY A 38 -2.65 0.41 9.26
CA GLY A 38 -1.87 0.34 8.04
C GLY A 38 -2.47 1.15 6.90
N ILE A 39 -1.80 1.09 5.75
CA ILE A 39 -2.25 1.67 4.49
C ILE A 39 -2.12 0.63 3.38
N ARG A 40 -2.89 0.82 2.31
CA ARG A 40 -2.78 0.05 1.08
C ARG A 40 -2.70 0.98 -0.11
N LEU A 41 -1.62 0.88 -0.86
CA LEU A 41 -1.39 1.66 -2.08
C LEU A 41 -1.68 0.78 -3.29
N SER A 42 -2.80 1.07 -3.94
CA SER A 42 -3.23 0.44 -5.18
C SER A 42 -4.13 1.42 -5.94
N ILE A 43 -4.58 1.03 -7.12
CA ILE A 43 -5.60 1.78 -7.84
C ILE A 43 -7.01 1.64 -7.24
N GLY A 44 -7.20 0.71 -6.28
CA GLY A 44 -8.42 0.58 -5.49
C GLY A 44 -9.68 0.30 -6.32
N LYS A 45 -9.59 -0.58 -7.33
CA LYS A 45 -10.71 -1.02 -8.17
C LYS A 45 -11.69 -1.97 -7.46
N GLY A 46 -11.32 -2.52 -6.30
CA GLY A 46 -12.05 -3.61 -5.63
C GLY A 46 -11.94 -4.97 -6.34
N ASN A 47 -11.21 -5.05 -7.45
CA ASN A 47 -10.93 -6.28 -8.19
C ASN A 47 -9.48 -6.26 -8.70
N SER A 48 -8.97 -7.45 -9.00
CA SER A 48 -7.72 -7.63 -9.73
C SER A 48 -7.92 -8.74 -10.77
N TYR A 49 -7.51 -8.49 -12.01
CA TYR A 49 -7.77 -9.37 -13.15
C TYR A 49 -9.23 -9.84 -13.23
N GLU A 50 -10.17 -8.89 -13.08
CA GLU A 50 -11.62 -9.12 -13.08
C GLU A 50 -12.18 -9.96 -11.91
N VAL A 51 -11.33 -10.37 -10.97
CA VAL A 51 -11.74 -11.10 -9.76
C VAL A 51 -11.89 -10.12 -8.59
N PRO A 52 -13.05 -10.08 -7.89
CA PRO A 52 -13.21 -9.25 -6.70
C PRO A 52 -12.20 -9.62 -5.60
N VAL A 53 -11.56 -8.62 -5.01
CA VAL A 53 -10.54 -8.82 -3.95
C VAL A 53 -10.67 -7.78 -2.84
N SER A 54 -10.47 -8.22 -1.59
CA SER A 54 -10.60 -7.37 -0.40
C SER A 54 -9.44 -6.37 -0.22
N TRP A 55 -8.32 -6.61 -0.89
CA TRP A 55 -7.08 -5.83 -0.75
C TRP A 55 -6.92 -4.69 -1.77
N MET A 56 -7.80 -4.60 -2.76
CA MET A 56 -7.90 -3.45 -3.69
C MET A 56 -8.87 -2.39 -3.14
N ASP A 57 -8.70 -2.02 -1.87
CA ASP A 57 -9.61 -1.15 -1.11
C ASP A 57 -8.99 0.21 -0.75
N SER A 58 -7.97 0.65 -1.49
CA SER A 58 -7.30 1.94 -1.28
C SER A 58 -8.32 3.09 -1.25
N THR A 59 -8.12 4.03 -0.33
CA THR A 59 -8.83 5.30 -0.22
C THR A 59 -8.42 6.26 -1.34
N GLU A 60 -9.16 7.34 -1.52
CA GLU A 60 -8.86 8.35 -2.55
C GLU A 60 -7.47 8.99 -2.40
N GLN A 61 -6.96 9.13 -1.17
CA GLN A 61 -5.61 9.67 -0.94
C GLN A 61 -4.52 8.64 -1.32
N GLU A 62 -4.70 7.38 -0.92
CA GLU A 62 -3.81 6.28 -1.26
C GLU A 62 -3.76 6.06 -2.79
N LYS A 63 -4.93 6.08 -3.46
CA LYS A 63 -5.02 5.97 -4.93
C LYS A 63 -4.27 7.09 -5.65
N LYS A 64 -4.47 8.34 -5.23
CA LYS A 64 -3.79 9.51 -5.82
C LYS A 64 -2.28 9.40 -5.71
N PHE A 65 -1.78 8.94 -4.56
CA PHE A 65 -0.35 8.73 -4.38
C PHE A 65 0.17 7.58 -5.25
N TRP A 66 -0.55 6.45 -5.31
CA TRP A 66 -0.16 5.33 -6.17
C TRP A 66 -0.12 5.72 -7.66
N GLN A 67 -1.09 6.52 -8.12
CA GLN A 67 -1.09 7.09 -9.46
C GLN A 67 0.10 8.02 -9.71
N LEU A 68 0.48 8.85 -8.73
CA LEU A 68 1.65 9.72 -8.83
C LEU A 68 2.94 8.91 -9.04
N VAL A 69 3.11 7.82 -8.27
CA VAL A 69 4.24 6.90 -8.39
C VAL A 69 4.30 6.26 -9.78
N MET A 70 3.18 5.76 -10.30
CA MET A 70 3.12 5.17 -11.63
C MET A 70 3.39 6.19 -12.75
N ASN A 71 2.95 7.43 -12.59
CA ASN A 71 3.12 8.49 -13.59
C ASN A 71 4.53 9.11 -13.60
N ARG A 72 5.36 8.85 -12.57
CA ARG A 72 6.72 9.40 -12.43
C ARG A 72 7.75 8.29 -12.21
N PRO A 73 7.94 7.40 -13.20
CA PRO A 73 8.90 6.31 -13.08
C PRO A 73 10.32 6.85 -12.87
N GLY A 74 11.04 6.29 -11.90
CA GLY A 74 12.42 6.68 -11.56
C GLY A 74 12.55 7.91 -10.66
N GLU A 75 11.44 8.54 -10.26
CA GLU A 75 11.44 9.66 -9.32
C GLU A 75 10.95 9.23 -7.92
N TRP A 76 11.55 9.80 -6.89
CA TRP A 76 11.07 9.64 -5.52
C TRP A 76 9.81 10.49 -5.29
N SER A 77 8.75 9.85 -4.79
CA SER A 77 7.51 10.52 -4.40
C SER A 77 7.30 10.37 -2.89
N GLU A 78 6.98 11.47 -2.22
CA GLU A 78 6.74 11.51 -0.77
C GLU A 78 5.28 11.85 -0.46
N VAL A 79 4.75 11.25 0.61
CA VAL A 79 3.38 11.51 1.09
C VAL A 79 3.26 11.23 2.58
N THR A 80 2.33 11.93 3.24
CA THR A 80 1.84 11.58 4.56
C THR A 80 0.41 11.07 4.44
N LEU A 81 0.16 9.84 4.86
CA LEU A 81 -1.15 9.19 4.78
C LEU A 81 -1.64 8.78 6.18
N PRO A 82 -2.96 8.88 6.45
CA PRO A 82 -3.52 8.44 7.72
C PRO A 82 -3.50 6.91 7.83
N LEU A 83 -3.14 6.38 9.00
CA LEU A 83 -3.23 4.95 9.28
C LEU A 83 -4.68 4.52 9.43
N ARG A 84 -5.08 3.49 8.68
CA ARG A 84 -6.39 2.83 8.80
C ARG A 84 -6.32 1.72 9.85
N GLN A 85 -7.24 1.73 10.80
CA GLN A 85 -7.30 0.70 11.86
C GLN A 85 -8.07 -0.55 11.43
N ASN A 86 -8.80 -0.48 10.31
CA ASN A 86 -9.74 -1.47 9.82
C ASN A 86 -9.40 -1.91 8.39
N LEU A 87 -8.16 -2.33 8.14
CA LEU A 87 -7.82 -2.97 6.87
C LEU A 87 -8.59 -4.29 6.77
N THR A 88 -9.31 -4.48 5.65
CA THR A 88 -10.05 -5.72 5.40
C THR A 88 -9.06 -6.89 5.32
N PRO A 89 -9.27 -8.01 6.04
CA PRO A 89 -8.39 -9.17 5.94
C PRO A 89 -8.25 -9.68 4.50
N ARG A 90 -7.05 -10.15 4.15
CA ARG A 90 -6.72 -10.74 2.85
C ARG A 90 -7.18 -12.19 2.77
#